data_AF-A0A5J4R283-F1
#
_entry.id   AF-A0A5J4R283-F1
#
_cell.length_a   1.000
_cell.length_b   1.000
_cell.length_c   1.000
_cell.angle_alpha   90.00
_cell.angle_beta   90.00
_cell.angle_gamma   90.00
#
_symmetry.space_group_name_H-M   'P 1'
#
loop_
_entity.id
_entity.type
_entity.pdbx_description
1 polymer ?
#
loop_
_entity_poly.entity_id
_entity_poly.type
_entity_poly.pdbx_seq_one_letter_code
_entity_poly.pdbx_strand_id
1 'polypeptide(L)'
;SKSILGEYTYQGTIISLESLPRQSNIQGSIECFNGDWYVFYHRSMNNIWNKRVICAEKIEFDKDGLIKPVLPSSNGIAEGLDTSKPIYFNSAVIQKNCRYTNGGKYGSAVIKDNAEIGFRYVLLTGKEKKISLQGEGLDNITHVIVTANGKVIGQSAGGEDIKLENIKKGKVEIVFTITSKGETKLETFRFFNKS
;
A
#
# COMPACT_ATOMS: atom_id res chain seq x y z
N SER A 1 -2.24 -5.34 32.96
CA SER A 1 -2.92 -5.58 34.25
C SER A 1 -3.22 -7.06 34.40
N LYS A 2 -3.24 -7.60 35.63
CA LYS A 2 -3.79 -8.94 35.93
C LYS A 2 -5.27 -8.88 36.36
N SER A 3 -5.87 -7.69 36.35
CA SER A 3 -7.26 -7.39 36.72
C SER A 3 -7.95 -6.56 35.62
N ILE A 4 -9.22 -6.88 35.33
CA ILE A 4 -10.03 -6.15 34.34
C ILE A 4 -10.27 -4.68 34.71
N LEU A 5 -10.17 -4.33 35.99
CA LEU A 5 -10.33 -2.96 36.48
C LEU A 5 -9.00 -2.20 36.60
N GLY A 6 -7.88 -2.81 36.20
CA GLY A 6 -6.55 -2.20 36.28
C GLY A 6 -5.82 -2.50 37.59
N GLU A 7 -4.71 -1.79 37.88
CA GLU A 7 -4.12 -0.67 37.13
C GLU A 7 -3.50 -1.06 35.77
N TYR A 8 -3.51 -0.12 34.82
CA TYR A 8 -2.96 -0.31 33.48
C TYR A 8 -1.64 0.44 33.30
N THR A 9 -0.64 -0.24 32.76
CA THR A 9 0.61 0.36 32.31
C THR A 9 0.59 0.42 30.78
N TYR A 10 0.88 1.59 30.21
CA TYR A 10 1.02 1.74 28.76
C TYR A 10 2.19 0.90 28.24
N GLN A 11 1.99 0.18 27.14
CA GLN A 11 2.97 -0.74 26.54
C GLN A 11 3.33 -0.40 25.09
N GLY A 12 2.98 0.80 24.62
CA GLY A 12 3.24 1.25 23.26
C GLY A 12 2.01 1.25 22.35
N THR A 13 2.24 1.66 21.11
CA THR A 13 1.22 1.79 20.07
C THR A 13 1.28 0.59 19.13
N ILE A 14 0.14 -0.09 18.94
CA ILE A 14 0.04 -1.28 18.08
C ILE A 14 0.09 -0.89 16.60
N ILE A 15 -0.63 0.18 16.22
CA ILE A 15 -0.70 0.67 14.84
C ILE A 15 -0.90 2.19 14.83
N SER A 16 -0.22 2.88 13.91
CA SER A 16 -0.35 4.32 13.66
C SER A 16 -0.70 4.58 12.20
N LEU A 17 -1.53 5.62 11.97
CA LEU A 17 -1.91 6.09 10.62
C LEU A 17 -1.29 7.44 10.28
N GLU A 18 -0.37 7.97 11.10
CA GLU A 18 0.23 9.29 10.92
C GLU A 18 0.95 9.44 9.56
N SER A 19 1.46 8.34 9.01
CA SER A 19 2.10 8.35 7.69
C SER A 19 1.13 8.46 6.52
N LEU A 20 -0.19 8.39 6.76
CA LEU A 20 -1.21 8.46 5.73
C LEU A 20 -1.82 9.87 5.68
N PRO A 21 -2.13 10.39 4.47
CA PRO A 21 -2.71 11.72 4.34
C PRO A 21 -4.15 11.76 4.85
N ARG A 22 -4.52 12.92 5.40
CA ARG A 22 -5.91 13.31 5.75
C ARG A 22 -6.65 12.29 6.63
N GLN A 23 -5.92 11.64 7.53
CA GLN A 23 -6.50 10.82 8.59
C GLN A 23 -7.05 11.72 9.69
N SER A 24 -8.27 11.44 10.15
CA SER A 24 -8.94 12.21 11.20
C SER A 24 -8.96 11.47 12.53
N ASN A 25 -9.24 10.18 12.52
CA ASN A 25 -9.25 9.32 13.69
C ASN A 25 -8.94 7.87 13.29
N ILE A 26 -8.58 7.08 14.30
CA ILE A 26 -8.47 5.63 14.22
C ILE A 26 -9.40 5.04 15.29
N GLN A 27 -10.16 4.03 14.90
CA GLN A 27 -10.97 3.23 15.82
C GLN A 27 -10.86 1.78 15.39
N GLY A 28 -10.89 0.86 16.35
CA GLY A 28 -10.65 -0.54 16.07
C GLY A 28 -10.95 -1.46 17.25
N SER A 29 -10.71 -2.75 17.02
CA SER A 29 -10.72 -3.80 18.03
C SER A 29 -9.60 -4.81 17.77
N ILE A 30 -9.33 -5.67 18.74
CA ILE A 30 -8.39 -6.78 18.62
C ILE A 30 -9.20 -8.05 18.80
N GLU A 31 -9.18 -8.94 17.82
CA GLU A 31 -9.95 -10.19 17.86
C GLU A 31 -9.11 -11.38 17.47
N CYS A 32 -9.42 -12.53 18.08
CA CYS A 32 -8.90 -13.82 17.67
C CYS A 32 -9.84 -14.45 16.64
N PHE A 33 -9.31 -14.85 15.49
CA PHE A 33 -10.05 -15.53 14.44
C PHE A 33 -9.21 -16.68 13.88
N ASN A 34 -9.77 -17.89 13.87
CA ASN A 34 -9.09 -19.12 13.43
C ASN A 34 -7.72 -19.35 14.09
N GLY A 35 -7.59 -19.00 15.37
CA GLY A 35 -6.35 -19.18 16.15
C GLY A 35 -5.28 -18.11 15.93
N ASP A 36 -5.50 -17.16 15.04
CA ASP A 36 -4.64 -16.00 14.82
C ASP A 36 -5.27 -14.74 15.41
N TRP A 37 -4.43 -13.77 15.80
CA TRP A 37 -4.87 -12.49 16.34
C TRP A 37 -4.73 -11.37 15.31
N TYR A 38 -5.71 -10.47 15.31
CA TYR A 38 -5.78 -9.38 14.36
C TYR A 38 -6.15 -8.08 15.06
N VAL A 39 -5.58 -6.97 14.58
CA VAL A 39 -6.09 -5.63 14.86
C VAL A 39 -6.97 -5.19 13.70
N PHE A 40 -8.25 -4.98 13.97
CA PHE A 40 -9.21 -4.39 13.04
C PHE A 40 -9.25 -2.90 13.30
N TYR A 41 -9.24 -2.10 12.24
CA TYR A 41 -9.32 -0.65 12.35
C TYR A 41 -9.94 -0.05 11.09
N HIS A 42 -10.24 1.25 11.11
CA HIS A 42 -10.54 1.98 9.89
C HIS A 42 -9.45 3.01 9.58
N ARG A 43 -9.31 3.31 8.28
CA ARG A 43 -8.58 4.49 7.79
C ARG A 43 -9.46 5.32 6.86
N SER A 44 -9.11 6.59 6.65
CA SER A 44 -9.80 7.43 5.66
C SER A 44 -9.59 6.88 4.25
N MET A 45 -10.69 6.67 3.53
CA MET A 45 -10.72 6.29 2.13
C MET A 45 -10.59 7.53 1.27
N ASN A 46 -9.81 7.43 0.20
CA ASN A 46 -9.63 8.45 -0.81
C ASN A 46 -9.18 9.84 -0.32
N ASN A 47 -8.49 9.90 0.82
CA ASN A 47 -8.03 11.16 1.42
C ASN A 47 -9.23 12.10 1.71
N ILE A 48 -10.37 11.51 2.05
CA ILE A 48 -11.60 12.17 2.47
C ILE A 48 -11.87 11.75 3.93
N TRP A 49 -11.76 12.70 4.85
CA TRP A 49 -11.74 12.43 6.30
C TRP A 49 -12.98 11.72 6.85
N ASN A 50 -14.15 11.86 6.20
CA ASN A 50 -15.42 11.25 6.63
C ASN A 50 -15.80 9.99 5.85
N LYS A 51 -14.97 9.52 4.91
CA LYS A 51 -15.15 8.24 4.22
C LYS A 51 -14.14 7.26 4.79
N ARG A 52 -14.59 6.08 5.19
CA ARG A 52 -13.77 5.11 5.91
C ARG A 52 -13.74 3.77 5.18
N VAL A 53 -12.61 3.08 5.28
CA VAL A 53 -12.45 1.70 4.84
C VAL A 53 -11.98 0.85 6.01
N ILE A 54 -12.55 -0.35 6.14
CA ILE A 54 -12.12 -1.33 7.14
C ILE A 54 -10.78 -1.92 6.71
N CYS A 55 -9.88 -2.08 7.66
CA CYS A 55 -8.56 -2.66 7.51
C CYS A 55 -8.33 -3.68 8.63
N ALA A 56 -7.45 -4.64 8.38
CA ALA A 56 -7.08 -5.65 9.35
C ALA A 56 -5.62 -6.03 9.12
N GLU A 57 -4.83 -6.04 10.20
CA GLU A 57 -3.46 -6.58 10.19
C GLU A 57 -3.39 -7.75 11.17
N LYS A 58 -2.68 -8.82 10.79
CA LYS A 58 -2.29 -9.87 11.72
C LYS A 58 -1.30 -9.29 12.74
N ILE A 59 -1.51 -9.57 14.02
CA ILE A 59 -0.61 -9.17 15.11
C ILE A 59 0.01 -10.40 15.75
N GLU A 60 1.21 -10.22 16.29
CA GLU A 60 1.94 -11.26 16.99
C GLU A 60 2.31 -10.78 18.40
N PHE A 61 2.35 -11.72 19.32
CA PHE A 61 2.88 -11.49 20.67
C PHE A 61 4.34 -11.90 20.70
N ASP A 62 5.18 -11.12 21.38
CA ASP A 62 6.55 -11.52 21.67
C ASP A 62 6.63 -12.48 22.87
N LYS A 63 7.85 -12.88 23.24
CA LYS A 63 8.10 -13.79 24.36
C LYS A 63 7.64 -13.26 25.71
N ASP A 64 7.48 -11.94 25.84
CA ASP A 64 7.07 -11.25 27.06
C ASP A 64 5.55 -10.94 27.04
N GLY A 65 4.85 -11.37 25.99
CA GLY A 65 3.40 -11.17 25.82
C GLY A 65 3.02 -9.79 25.29
N LEU A 66 3.99 -8.98 24.83
CA LEU A 66 3.72 -7.68 24.22
C LEU A 66 3.32 -7.84 22.76
N ILE A 67 2.38 -7.02 22.31
CA ILE A 67 1.95 -6.99 20.91
C ILE A 67 3.02 -6.26 20.11
N LYS A 68 3.57 -6.91 19.09
CA LYS A 68 4.50 -6.28 18.16
C LYS A 68 3.76 -5.21 17.34
N PRO A 69 4.31 -3.98 17.22
CA PRO A 69 3.71 -2.96 16.36
C PRO A 69 3.64 -3.41 14.90
N VAL A 70 2.57 -3.03 14.22
CA VAL A 70 2.32 -3.35 12.81
C VAL A 70 2.10 -2.08 11.99
N LEU A 71 2.41 -2.17 10.69
CA LEU A 71 2.19 -1.10 9.73
C LEU A 71 0.98 -1.42 8.85
N PRO A 72 0.22 -0.39 8.41
CA PRO A 72 -0.84 -0.59 7.42
C PRO A 72 -0.33 -1.32 6.19
N SER A 73 -1.00 -2.39 5.80
CA SER A 73 -0.67 -3.20 4.62
C SER A 73 -1.52 -2.84 3.40
N SER A 74 -1.05 -3.21 2.20
CA SER A 74 -1.83 -3.07 0.96
C SER A 74 -2.71 -4.29 0.65
N ASN A 75 -2.58 -5.35 1.43
CA ASN A 75 -3.17 -6.67 1.17
C ASN A 75 -4.09 -7.16 2.30
N GLY A 76 -4.23 -6.38 3.39
CA GLY A 76 -4.99 -6.79 4.57
C GLY A 76 -4.47 -8.11 5.14
N ILE A 77 -5.37 -9.07 5.34
CA ILE A 77 -5.03 -10.38 5.95
C ILE A 77 -4.32 -11.37 5.03
N ALA A 78 -4.21 -11.08 3.73
CA ALA A 78 -3.46 -11.96 2.83
C ALA A 78 -1.96 -11.95 3.19
N GLU A 79 -1.17 -12.90 2.70
CA GLU A 79 0.28 -12.91 2.97
C GLU A 79 1.02 -11.72 2.33
N GLY A 80 0.50 -11.24 1.19
CA GLY A 80 1.05 -10.13 0.42
C GLY A 80 0.31 -9.94 -0.92
N LEU A 81 0.71 -8.93 -1.69
CA LEU A 81 0.18 -8.68 -3.03
C LEU A 81 0.84 -9.63 -4.05
N ASP A 82 0.01 -10.43 -4.70
CA ASP A 82 0.39 -11.43 -5.71
C ASP A 82 0.69 -10.77 -7.06
N THR A 83 1.94 -10.89 -7.53
CA THR A 83 2.40 -10.27 -8.79
C THR A 83 1.81 -10.91 -10.05
N SER A 84 1.16 -12.07 -9.95
CA SER A 84 0.43 -12.69 -11.07
C SER A 84 -0.93 -12.04 -11.35
N LYS A 85 -1.40 -11.18 -10.43
CA LYS A 85 -2.70 -10.50 -10.50
C LYS A 85 -2.51 -8.99 -10.67
N PRO A 86 -3.55 -8.27 -11.14
CA PRO A 86 -3.55 -6.81 -11.11
C PRO A 86 -3.48 -6.32 -9.67
N ILE A 87 -2.65 -5.33 -9.42
CA ILE A 87 -2.59 -4.61 -8.14
C ILE A 87 -3.25 -3.25 -8.36
N TYR A 88 -4.17 -2.91 -7.45
CA TYR A 88 -5.00 -1.73 -7.55
C TYR A 88 -4.36 -0.55 -6.82
N PHE A 89 -4.30 0.62 -7.46
CA PHE A 89 -3.70 1.80 -6.83
C PHE A 89 -4.42 2.24 -5.55
N ASN A 90 -5.72 1.94 -5.44
CA ASN A 90 -6.54 2.23 -4.25
C ASN A 90 -6.08 1.50 -2.97
N SER A 91 -5.26 0.45 -3.09
CA SER A 91 -4.71 -0.29 -1.94
C SER A 91 -3.39 0.30 -1.41
N ALA A 92 -2.91 1.39 -1.99
CA ALA A 92 -1.67 2.03 -1.57
C ALA A 92 -1.71 2.51 -0.12
N VAL A 93 -0.56 2.38 0.54
CA VAL A 93 -0.30 2.78 1.94
C VAL A 93 0.87 3.76 2.07
N ILE A 94 1.44 4.20 0.95
CA ILE A 94 2.32 5.36 0.85
C ILE A 94 1.72 6.27 -0.19
N GLN A 95 1.49 7.53 0.17
CA GLN A 95 0.73 8.46 -0.65
C GLN A 95 1.25 9.88 -0.43
N LYS A 96 1.80 10.49 -1.47
CA LYS A 96 2.19 11.91 -1.50
C LYS A 96 1.69 12.54 -2.80
N ASN A 97 1.11 13.74 -2.66
CA ASN A 97 0.65 14.56 -3.78
C ASN A 97 -0.32 13.86 -4.75
N CYS A 98 -1.10 12.90 -4.25
CA CYS A 98 -2.15 12.22 -4.98
C CYS A 98 -3.50 12.33 -4.26
N ARG A 99 -4.58 12.23 -5.03
CA ARG A 99 -5.94 12.02 -4.51
C ARG A 99 -6.48 10.72 -5.05
N TYR A 100 -7.57 10.22 -4.50
CA TYR A 100 -8.26 9.06 -5.08
C TYR A 100 -9.69 9.40 -5.41
N THR A 101 -10.23 8.68 -6.38
CA THR A 101 -11.61 8.79 -6.84
C THR A 101 -12.22 7.40 -6.95
N ASN A 102 -13.54 7.31 -6.81
CA ASN A 102 -14.31 6.11 -7.13
C ASN A 102 -14.67 6.03 -8.63
N GLY A 103 -14.19 6.97 -9.45
CA GLY A 103 -14.31 6.89 -10.90
C GLY A 103 -13.50 5.73 -11.48
N GLY A 104 -13.88 5.27 -12.67
CA GLY A 104 -13.31 4.09 -13.28
C GLY A 104 -13.93 2.79 -12.75
N LYS A 105 -13.37 1.63 -13.14
CA LYS A 105 -13.93 0.33 -12.75
C LYS A 105 -13.63 -0.04 -11.29
N TYR A 106 -12.49 0.42 -10.77
CA TYR A 106 -11.96 0.01 -9.47
C TYR A 106 -11.62 1.20 -8.55
N GLY A 107 -11.91 2.42 -8.98
CA GLY A 107 -11.33 3.63 -8.42
C GLY A 107 -9.92 3.89 -8.98
N SER A 108 -9.46 5.13 -8.86
CA SER A 108 -8.16 5.54 -9.40
C SER A 108 -7.39 6.44 -8.43
N ALA A 109 -6.07 6.30 -8.41
CA ALA A 109 -5.20 7.37 -7.94
C ALA A 109 -5.12 8.45 -9.02
N VAL A 110 -5.32 9.71 -8.65
CA VAL A 110 -5.23 10.85 -9.55
C VAL A 110 -4.00 11.66 -9.22
N ILE A 111 -3.18 11.88 -10.25
CA ILE A 111 -1.91 12.58 -10.23
C ILE A 111 -2.04 13.78 -11.18
N LYS A 112 -1.49 14.93 -10.80
CA LYS A 112 -1.50 16.16 -11.63
C LYS A 112 -0.11 16.73 -11.90
N ASP A 113 0.88 16.29 -11.15
CA ASP A 113 2.28 16.71 -11.24
C ASP A 113 3.15 15.57 -10.69
N ASN A 114 3.93 15.80 -9.64
CA ASN A 114 4.77 14.80 -8.99
C ASN A 114 4.01 14.09 -7.87
N ALA A 115 3.99 12.76 -7.89
CA ALA A 115 3.38 11.94 -6.85
C ALA A 115 4.26 10.75 -6.45
N GLU A 116 4.16 10.36 -5.17
CA GLU A 116 4.69 9.08 -4.68
C GLU A 116 3.51 8.20 -4.26
N ILE A 117 3.44 6.99 -4.81
CA ILE A 117 2.41 6.02 -4.46
C ILE A 117 3.07 4.67 -4.23
N GLY A 118 2.85 4.08 -3.05
CA GLY A 118 3.53 2.85 -2.67
C GLY A 118 2.67 1.83 -1.95
N PHE A 119 3.15 0.60 -2.02
CA PHE A 119 2.48 -0.63 -1.65
C PHE A 119 3.39 -1.45 -0.76
N ARG A 120 2.87 -1.95 0.36
CA ARG A 120 3.63 -2.84 1.25
C ARG A 120 3.30 -4.29 0.96
N TYR A 121 4.30 -5.14 1.17
CA TYR A 121 4.22 -6.60 1.09
C TYR A 121 3.88 -7.15 -0.30
N VAL A 122 4.47 -6.58 -1.36
CA VAL A 122 4.43 -7.17 -2.71
C VAL A 122 5.30 -8.42 -2.75
N LEU A 123 4.76 -9.54 -3.25
CA LEU A 123 5.41 -10.84 -3.30
C LEU A 123 6.14 -11.02 -4.63
N LEU A 124 7.35 -10.47 -4.76
CA LEU A 124 8.17 -10.65 -5.95
C LEU A 124 8.67 -12.10 -6.06
N THR A 125 8.58 -12.66 -7.25
CA THR A 125 9.07 -14.02 -7.56
C THR A 125 10.52 -14.02 -8.05
N GLY A 126 11.06 -12.87 -8.46
CA GLY A 126 12.36 -12.76 -9.12
C GLY A 126 12.30 -12.94 -10.63
N LYS A 127 11.12 -13.19 -11.19
CA LYS A 127 10.91 -13.45 -12.63
C LYS A 127 10.30 -12.26 -13.36
N GLU A 128 9.83 -11.25 -12.62
CA GLU A 128 9.20 -10.06 -13.17
C GLU A 128 10.20 -9.30 -14.05
N LYS A 129 9.77 -8.95 -15.26
CA LYS A 129 10.57 -8.27 -16.30
C LYS A 129 10.07 -6.88 -16.63
N LYS A 130 8.78 -6.62 -16.44
CA LYS A 130 8.18 -5.29 -16.65
C LYS A 130 6.94 -5.08 -15.82
N ILE A 131 6.57 -3.81 -15.65
CA ILE A 131 5.29 -3.36 -15.12
C ILE A 131 4.55 -2.58 -16.20
N SER A 132 3.28 -2.88 -16.41
CA SER A 132 2.39 -2.02 -17.22
C SER A 132 1.39 -1.32 -16.33
N LEU A 133 1.24 -0.01 -16.50
CA LEU A 133 0.23 0.81 -15.84
C LEU A 133 -1.09 0.74 -16.63
N GLN A 134 -2.21 0.86 -15.92
CA GLN A 134 -3.54 0.93 -16.53
C GLN A 134 -4.34 2.09 -15.93
N GLY A 135 -5.01 2.83 -16.80
CA GLY A 135 -5.85 3.96 -16.43
C GLY A 135 -6.01 4.97 -17.56
N GLU A 136 -6.30 6.22 -17.21
CA GLU A 136 -6.54 7.32 -18.14
C GLU A 136 -5.41 8.36 -18.09
N GLY A 137 -5.07 8.97 -19.22
CA GLY A 137 -4.03 10.01 -19.29
C GLY A 137 -2.62 9.50 -19.03
N LEU A 138 -2.31 8.25 -19.42
CA LEU A 138 -0.96 7.67 -19.28
C LEU A 138 0.08 8.38 -20.17
N ASP A 139 -0.36 8.99 -21.27
CA ASP A 139 0.41 9.84 -22.18
C ASP A 139 0.82 11.19 -21.55
N ASN A 140 0.19 11.56 -20.43
CA ASN A 140 0.62 12.71 -19.63
C ASN A 140 1.83 12.38 -18.74
N ILE A 141 2.09 11.11 -18.44
CA ILE A 141 3.26 10.73 -17.64
C ILE A 141 4.53 11.01 -18.45
N THR A 142 5.46 11.74 -17.84
CA THR A 142 6.77 12.06 -18.43
C THR A 142 7.91 11.31 -17.76
N HIS A 143 7.72 10.84 -16.53
CA HIS A 143 8.71 10.05 -15.84
C HIS A 143 8.07 9.10 -14.82
N VAL A 144 8.59 7.88 -14.74
CA VAL A 144 8.28 6.92 -13.69
C VAL A 144 9.57 6.32 -13.16
N ILE A 145 9.72 6.28 -11.84
CA ILE A 145 10.73 5.49 -11.14
C ILE A 145 10.01 4.51 -10.23
N VAL A 146 10.39 3.25 -10.30
CA VAL A 146 9.89 2.19 -9.41
C VAL A 146 11.03 1.75 -8.51
N THR A 147 10.78 1.76 -7.20
CA THR A 147 11.73 1.25 -6.20
C THR A 147 11.16 0.03 -5.49
N ALA A 148 12.03 -0.91 -5.11
CA ALA A 148 11.75 -2.00 -4.18
C ALA A 148 12.63 -1.84 -2.95
N ASN A 149 12.02 -1.66 -1.77
CA ASN A 149 12.71 -1.35 -0.51
C ASN A 149 13.73 -0.20 -0.67
N GLY A 150 13.32 0.87 -1.37
CA GLY A 150 14.15 2.05 -1.64
C GLY A 150 15.21 1.89 -2.73
N LYS A 151 15.39 0.70 -3.32
CA LYS A 151 16.33 0.49 -4.44
C LYS A 151 15.59 0.60 -5.76
N VAL A 152 16.11 1.37 -6.70
CA VAL A 152 15.51 1.49 -8.03
C VAL A 152 15.55 0.13 -8.74
N ILE A 153 14.39 -0.29 -9.24
CA ILE A 153 14.21 -1.53 -10.00
C ILE A 153 13.63 -1.29 -11.39
N GLY A 154 13.19 -0.08 -11.72
CA GLY A 154 12.69 0.24 -13.06
C GLY A 154 12.51 1.74 -13.25
N GLN A 155 12.65 2.20 -14.49
CA GLN A 155 12.43 3.59 -14.87
C GLN A 155 11.82 3.67 -16.28
N SER A 156 11.04 4.72 -16.55
CA SER A 156 10.46 5.00 -17.86
C SER A 156 10.31 6.50 -18.09
N ALA A 157 10.45 6.95 -19.34
CA ALA A 157 10.18 8.33 -19.78
C ALA A 157 8.70 8.57 -20.17
N GLY A 158 7.82 7.63 -19.81
CA GLY A 158 6.39 7.69 -20.12
C GLY A 158 5.58 6.68 -19.31
N GLY A 159 4.25 6.72 -19.46
CA GLY A 159 3.30 5.83 -18.77
C GLY A 159 3.22 4.41 -19.32
N GLU A 160 4.07 4.05 -20.27
CA GLU A 160 4.14 2.74 -20.91
C GLU A 160 4.83 1.67 -20.03
N ASP A 161 5.16 0.52 -20.64
CA ASP A 161 5.84 -0.60 -20.00
C ASP A 161 7.17 -0.19 -19.34
N ILE A 162 7.21 -0.28 -18.01
CA ILE A 162 8.39 0.01 -17.20
C ILE A 162 9.21 -1.27 -17.12
N LYS A 163 10.35 -1.30 -17.81
CA LYS A 163 11.29 -2.43 -17.72
C LYS A 163 11.87 -2.53 -16.31
N LEU A 164 11.94 -3.76 -15.82
CA LEU A 164 12.45 -4.09 -14.50
C LEU A 164 13.84 -4.73 -14.54
N GLU A 165 14.68 -4.35 -13.58
CA GLU A 165 16.05 -4.83 -13.41
C GLU A 165 16.33 -5.20 -11.94
N ASN A 166 17.28 -6.12 -11.74
CA ASN A 166 17.75 -6.53 -10.41
C ASN A 166 16.66 -7.06 -9.46
N ILE A 167 15.58 -7.63 -10.00
CA ILE A 167 14.47 -8.19 -9.22
C ILE A 167 14.93 -9.44 -8.46
N LYS A 168 14.74 -9.41 -7.14
CA LYS A 168 14.99 -10.53 -6.24
C LYS A 168 13.69 -11.06 -5.69
N LYS A 169 13.60 -12.38 -5.52
CA LYS A 169 12.47 -13.01 -4.84
C LYS A 169 12.38 -12.47 -3.41
N GLY A 170 11.19 -12.09 -2.98
CA GLY A 170 10.97 -11.63 -1.61
C GLY A 170 9.71 -10.80 -1.45
N LYS A 171 9.38 -10.53 -0.19
CA LYS A 171 8.31 -9.62 0.21
C LYS A 171 8.89 -8.22 0.33
N VAL A 172 8.39 -7.28 -0.47
CA VAL A 172 8.99 -5.94 -0.59
C VAL A 172 7.95 -4.83 -0.53
N GLU A 173 8.40 -3.64 -0.15
CA GLU A 173 7.69 -2.39 -0.40
C GLU A 173 8.01 -1.91 -1.82
N ILE A 174 6.99 -1.62 -2.63
CA ILE A 174 7.13 -1.04 -3.97
C ILE A 174 6.64 0.41 -3.92
N VAL A 175 7.44 1.36 -4.41
CA VAL A 175 7.05 2.77 -4.51
C VAL A 175 7.24 3.25 -5.94
N PHE A 176 6.19 3.83 -6.50
CA PHE A 176 6.20 4.58 -7.76
C PHE A 176 6.41 6.05 -7.44
N THR A 177 7.45 6.65 -8.02
CA THR A 177 7.59 8.10 -8.15
C THR A 177 7.21 8.46 -9.58
N ILE A 178 6.17 9.27 -9.74
CA ILE A 178 5.57 9.56 -11.05
C ILE A 178 5.52 11.06 -11.25
N THR A 179 5.98 11.52 -12.41
CA THR A 179 5.82 12.89 -12.88
C THR A 179 4.85 12.88 -14.06
N SER A 180 3.82 13.71 -13.97
CA SER A 180 2.83 13.89 -15.04
C SER A 180 2.67 15.37 -15.40
N LYS A 181 2.57 15.67 -16.70
CA LYS A 181 2.31 17.04 -17.21
C LYS A 181 0.82 17.42 -17.23
N GLY A 182 -0.05 16.48 -16.86
CA GLY A 182 -1.50 16.62 -16.94
C GLY A 182 -2.20 15.72 -15.92
N GLU A 183 -3.53 15.74 -15.90
CA GLU A 183 -4.25 14.80 -15.05
C GLU A 183 -4.07 13.37 -15.58
N THR A 184 -3.55 12.49 -14.71
CA THR A 184 -3.42 11.05 -14.96
C THR A 184 -4.18 10.31 -13.87
N LYS A 185 -4.99 9.33 -14.26
CA LYS A 185 -5.73 8.46 -13.35
C LYS A 185 -5.19 7.05 -13.48
N LEU A 186 -4.58 6.51 -12.42
CA LEU A 186 -4.05 5.16 -12.36
C LEU A 186 -5.01 4.25 -11.62
N GLU A 187 -5.51 3.22 -12.28
CA GLU A 187 -6.41 2.23 -11.69
C GLU A 187 -5.63 1.03 -11.16
N THR A 188 -4.85 0.38 -12.04
CA THR A 188 -4.09 -0.83 -11.71
C THR A 188 -2.71 -0.80 -12.34
N PHE A 189 -1.84 -1.68 -11.85
CA PHE A 189 -0.64 -2.07 -12.56
C PHE A 189 -0.50 -3.60 -12.53
N ARG A 190 0.25 -4.13 -13.51
CA ARG A 190 0.49 -5.57 -13.65
C ARG A 190 1.97 -5.84 -13.87
N PHE A 191 2.48 -6.87 -13.22
CA PHE A 191 3.79 -7.41 -13.55
C PHE A 191 3.69 -8.41 -14.71
N PHE A 192 4.73 -8.46 -15.54
CA PHE A 192 4.88 -9.48 -16.58
C PHE A 192 6.25 -10.11 -16.51
N ASN A 193 6.29 -11.42 -16.77
CA ASN A 193 7.53 -12.21 -16.79
C ASN A 193 8.18 -12.30 -18.18
N LYS A 194 7.52 -11.74 -19.20
CA LYS A 194 8.03 -11.63 -20.57
C LYS A 194 8.35 -10.17 -20.85
N SER A 195 9.46 -9.92 -21.55
CA SER A 195 9.79 -8.62 -22.12
C SER A 195 8.71 -8.16 -23.09
#